data_AF-A0A0J7K2X8-F1
#
_entry.id   AF-A0A0J7K2X8-F1
#
_cell.length_a   1.000
_cell.length_b   1.000
_cell.length_c   1.000
_cell.angle_alpha   90.00
_cell.angle_beta   90.00
_cell.angle_gamma   90.00
#
_symmetry.space_group_name_H-M   'P 1'
#
loop_
_entity.id
_entity.type
_entity.pdbx_description
1 polymer ?
#
loop_
_entity_poly.entity_id
_entity_poly.type
_entity_poly.pdbx_seq_one_letter_code
_entity_poly.pdbx_strand_id
1 'polypeptide(L)'
;MGVNVARLRTETFLCCALSTAFLVSLTGVIGFVGLMVPYLARRLVGVRHRLSVPMCGLLGAMLLTGGDMLSRSLIPNQELPIGIITAGLGGAFIVSLLLRAER
;
A
#
# COMPACT_ATOMS: atom_id res chain seq x y z
N MET A 1 -25.27 9.29 -16.14
CA MET A 1 -25.03 8.12 -15.27
C MET A 1 -25.61 8.44 -13.90
N GLY A 2 -26.78 7.88 -13.53
CA GLY A 2 -27.53 8.22 -12.30
C GLY A 2 -26.87 7.73 -10.99
N VAL A 3 -25.57 7.95 -10.85
CA VAL A 3 -24.77 7.53 -9.68
C VAL A 3 -24.94 8.56 -8.58
N ASN A 4 -25.42 8.13 -7.41
CA ASN A 4 -25.48 8.97 -6.23
C ASN A 4 -24.08 9.09 -5.61
N VAL A 5 -23.36 10.15 -5.96
CA VAL A 5 -21.96 10.39 -5.53
C VAL A 5 -21.85 10.51 -4.01
N ALA A 6 -22.83 11.13 -3.35
CA ALA A 6 -22.83 11.29 -1.89
C ALA A 6 -22.89 9.92 -1.21
N ARG A 7 -23.80 9.05 -1.65
CA ARG A 7 -23.93 7.69 -1.12
C ARG A 7 -22.68 6.86 -1.39
N LEU A 8 -22.17 6.86 -2.62
CA LEU A 8 -20.97 6.11 -2.99
C LEU A 8 -19.74 6.55 -2.18
N ARG A 9 -19.58 7.85 -1.97
CA ARG A 9 -18.49 8.41 -1.15
C ARG A 9 -18.59 7.94 0.29
N THR A 10 -19.77 7.97 0.89
CA THR A 10 -19.97 7.51 2.28
C THR A 10 -19.72 6.02 2.42
N GLU A 11 -20.26 5.20 1.51
CA GLU A 11 -20.06 3.74 1.53
C GLU A 11 -18.58 3.37 1.37
N THR A 12 -17.88 3.97 0.39
CA THR A 12 -16.44 3.72 0.19
C THR A 12 -15.59 4.20 1.35
N PHE A 13 -15.90 5.37 1.93
CA PHE A 13 -15.20 5.87 3.10
C PHE A 13 -15.35 4.93 4.29
N LEU A 14 -16.58 4.47 4.57
CA LEU A 14 -16.87 3.57 5.68
C LEU A 14 -16.18 2.21 5.51
N CYS A 15 -16.25 1.62 4.31
CA CYS A 15 -15.55 0.37 3.99
C CYS A 15 -14.03 0.51 4.16
N CYS A 16 -13.43 1.58 3.62
CA CYS A 16 -12.00 1.82 3.75
C CYS A 16 -11.60 2.04 5.21
N ALA A 17 -12.30 2.91 5.93
CA ALA A 17 -11.97 3.26 7.31
C ALA A 17 -12.07 2.05 8.26
N LEU A 18 -13.13 1.23 8.13
CA LEU A 18 -13.27 0.02 8.94
C LEU A 18 -12.19 -1.02 8.62
N SER A 19 -11.91 -1.23 7.32
CA SER A 19 -10.89 -2.18 6.89
C SER A 19 -9.49 -1.75 7.35
N THR A 20 -9.14 -0.47 7.22
CA THR A 20 -7.84 0.04 7.66
C THR A 20 -7.72 0.02 9.18
N ALA A 21 -8.75 0.44 9.92
CA ALA A 21 -8.74 0.43 11.37
C ALA A 21 -8.55 -0.99 11.93
N PHE A 22 -9.26 -1.97 11.36
CA PHE A 22 -9.13 -3.37 11.78
C PHE A 22 -7.72 -3.91 11.53
N LEU A 23 -7.15 -3.68 10.34
CA LEU A 23 -5.80 -4.14 10.02
C LEU A 23 -4.74 -3.44 10.87
N VAL A 24 -4.81 -2.12 11.04
CA VAL A 24 -3.85 -1.35 11.83
C VAL A 24 -3.92 -1.73 13.32
N SER A 25 -5.10 -2.05 13.85
CA SER A 25 -5.24 -2.54 15.23
C SER A 25 -4.53 -3.88 15.46
N LEU A 26 -4.35 -4.69 14.42
CA LEU A 26 -3.70 -6.00 14.50
C LEU A 26 -2.19 -5.92 14.24
N THR A 27 -1.78 -5.17 13.21
CA THR A 27 -0.40 -5.16 12.72
C THR A 27 0.40 -3.93 13.15
N GLY A 28 -0.26 -2.95 13.79
CA GLY A 28 0.31 -1.63 14.01
C GLY A 28 0.34 -0.78 12.73
N VAL A 29 0.99 0.38 12.83
CA VAL A 29 1.04 1.38 11.75
C VAL A 29 2.04 0.95 10.68
N ILE A 30 1.57 0.80 9.44
CA ILE A 30 2.40 0.52 8.25
C ILE A 30 2.29 1.68 7.28
N GLY A 31 3.44 2.29 6.94
CA GLY A 31 3.51 3.44 6.05
C GLY A 31 3.78 3.07 4.59
N PHE A 32 3.57 4.02 3.69
CA PHE A 32 3.97 4.01 2.26
C PHE A 32 3.36 2.96 1.33
N VAL A 33 2.94 1.80 1.81
CA VAL A 33 2.31 0.74 1.00
C VAL A 33 1.10 1.29 0.24
N GLY A 34 0.24 2.06 0.92
CA GLY A 34 -0.94 2.68 0.31
C GLY A 34 -0.65 3.74 -0.76
N LEU A 35 0.58 4.24 -0.85
CA LEU A 35 1.00 5.18 -1.90
C LEU A 35 1.68 4.44 -3.06
N MET A 36 2.58 3.52 -2.74
CA MET A 36 3.40 2.82 -3.71
C MET A 36 2.61 1.77 -4.50
N VAL A 37 1.85 0.92 -3.80
CA VAL A 37 1.09 -0.18 -4.42
C VAL A 37 0.11 0.28 -5.51
N PRO A 38 -0.78 1.28 -5.28
CA PRO A 38 -1.70 1.72 -6.33
C PRO A 38 -0.99 2.36 -7.51
N TYR A 39 0.17 3.00 -7.31
CA TYR A 39 0.98 3.49 -8.42
C TYR A 39 1.49 2.34 -9.28
N LEU A 40 2.09 1.31 -8.67
CA LEU A 40 2.56 0.13 -9.41
C LEU A 40 1.42 -0.60 -10.11
N ALA A 41 0.30 -0.81 -9.41
CA ALA A 41 -0.87 -1.48 -9.98
C ALA A 41 -1.40 -0.72 -11.20
N ARG A 42 -1.56 0.60 -11.11
CA ARG A 42 -2.03 1.41 -12.25
C ARG A 42 -1.08 1.35 -13.44
N ARG A 43 0.23 1.23 -13.20
CA ARG A 43 1.23 1.08 -14.28
C ARG A 43 1.16 -0.31 -14.96
N LEU A 44 0.77 -1.35 -14.22
CA LEU A 44 0.69 -2.72 -14.74
C LEU A 44 -0.63 -3.04 -15.45
N VAL A 45 -1.78 -2.66 -14.86
CA VAL A 45 -3.13 -3.03 -15.38
C VAL A 45 -3.93 -1.83 -15.91
N GLY A 46 -3.37 -0.62 -15.83
CA GLY A 46 -4.05 0.60 -16.23
C GLY A 46 -5.01 1.15 -15.17
N VAL A 47 -5.84 2.13 -15.57
CA VAL A 47 -6.65 2.95 -14.66
C VAL A 47 -8.00 2.31 -14.31
N ARG A 48 -8.35 1.17 -14.91
CA ARG A 48 -9.65 0.51 -14.68
C ARG A 48 -9.72 -0.07 -13.26
N HIS A 49 -10.57 0.50 -12.41
CA HIS A 49 -10.76 0.08 -11.02
C HIS A 49 -11.06 -1.42 -10.85
N ARG A 50 -11.82 -2.04 -11.77
CA ARG A 50 -12.13 -3.48 -11.73
C ARG A 50 -10.90 -4.38 -11.68
N LEU A 51 -9.80 -3.96 -12.33
CA LEU A 51 -8.55 -4.72 -12.40
C LEU A 51 -7.49 -4.16 -11.45
N SER A 52 -7.46 -2.83 -11.27
CA SER A 52 -6.49 -2.20 -10.38
C SER A 52 -6.70 -2.57 -8.92
N VAL A 53 -7.94 -2.69 -8.44
CA VAL A 53 -8.23 -3.03 -7.03
C VAL A 53 -7.71 -4.41 -6.62
N PRO A 54 -8.03 -5.52 -7.34
CA PRO A 54 -7.48 -6.83 -6.97
C PRO A 54 -5.96 -6.88 -7.13
N MET A 55 -5.40 -6.20 -8.14
CA MET A 55 -3.95 -6.13 -8.31
C MET A 55 -3.24 -5.33 -7.22
N CYS A 56 -3.88 -4.29 -6.67
CA CYS A 56 -3.38 -3.63 -5.46
C CYS A 56 -3.31 -4.61 -4.28
N GLY A 57 -4.34 -5.45 -4.09
CA GLY A 57 -4.34 -6.47 -3.04
C GLY A 57 -3.18 -7.46 -3.20
N LEU A 58 -2.97 -7.97 -4.41
CA LEU A 58 -1.89 -8.92 -4.71
C LEU A 58 -0.49 -8.31 -4.53
N LEU A 59 -0.25 -7.12 -5.10
CA LEU A 59 1.03 -6.44 -4.98
C LEU A 59 1.33 -6.01 -3.55
N GLY A 60 0.31 -5.54 -2.83
CA GLY A 60 0.43 -5.20 -1.41
C GLY A 60 0.79 -6.43 -0.57
N ALA A 61 0.10 -7.56 -0.77
CA ALA A 61 0.41 -8.81 -0.09
C ALA A 61 1.84 -9.29 -0.39
N MET A 62 2.26 -9.32 -1.65
CA MET A 62 3.63 -9.69 -2.03
C MET A 62 4.68 -8.80 -1.35
N LEU A 63 4.44 -7.48 -1.33
CA LEU A 63 5.36 -6.52 -0.74
C LEU A 63 5.46 -6.65 0.78
N LEU A 64 4.32 -6.83 1.44
CA LEU A 64 4.26 -7.01 2.90
C LEU A 64 4.89 -8.34 3.31
N THR A 65 4.55 -9.45 2.66
CA THR A 65 5.14 -10.76 2.98
C THR A 65 6.64 -10.78 2.69
N GLY A 66 7.08 -10.22 1.56
CA GLY A 66 8.52 -10.09 1.26
C GLY A 66 9.25 -9.19 2.26
N GLY A 67 8.63 -8.08 2.66
CA GLY A 67 9.16 -7.19 3.69
C GLY A 67 9.26 -7.86 5.07
N ASP A 68 8.26 -8.65 5.46
CA ASP A 68 8.25 -9.40 6.73
C ASP A 68 9.37 -10.44 6.75
N MET A 69 9.53 -11.21 5.66
CA MET A 69 10.61 -12.19 5.52
C MET A 69 11.99 -11.54 5.58
N LEU A 70 12.18 -10.38 4.94
CA LEU A 70 13.44 -9.63 5.03
C LEU A 70 13.68 -9.12 6.44
N SER A 71 12.65 -8.64 7.12
CA SER A 71 12.75 -8.15 8.51
C SER A 71 13.28 -9.22 9.45
N ARG A 72 12.77 -10.44 9.31
CA ARG A 72 13.17 -11.59 10.14
C ARG A 72 14.55 -12.15 9.77
N SER A 73 15.01 -11.94 8.53
CA SER A 73 16.25 -12.53 8.03
C SER A 73 17.48 -11.61 8.20
N LEU A 74 17.29 -10.29 8.27
CA LEU A 74 18.40 -9.32 8.25
C LEU A 74 19.18 -9.25 9.57
N ILE A 75 18.53 -9.36 10.72
CA ILE A 75 19.18 -9.28 12.03
C ILE A 75 18.85 -10.52 12.87
N PRO A 76 19.80 -11.44 13.08
CA PRO A 76 19.59 -12.53 14.02
C PRO A 76 19.42 -11.98 15.44
N ASN A 77 18.39 -12.45 16.16
CA ASN A 77 18.00 -12.08 17.53
C ASN A 77 17.23 -10.75 17.72
N GLN A 78 16.86 -10.02 16.66
CA GLN A 78 16.06 -8.80 16.81
C GLN A 78 14.95 -8.70 15.76
N GLU A 79 13.70 -8.59 16.21
CA GLU A 79 12.57 -8.37 15.32
C GLU A 79 12.49 -6.89 14.93
N LEU A 80 12.95 -6.56 13.72
CA LEU A 80 12.73 -5.23 13.18
C LEU A 80 11.24 -5.02 12.89
N PRO A 81 10.67 -3.87 13.27
CA PRO A 81 9.34 -3.50 12.81
C PRO A 81 9.35 -3.36 11.29
N ILE A 82 8.49 -4.12 10.60
CA ILE A 82 8.32 -4.05 9.14
C ILE A 82 8.00 -2.62 8.64
N GLY A 83 7.43 -1.78 9.51
CA GLY A 83 7.20 -0.36 9.26
C GLY A 83 8.47 0.41 8.87
N ILE A 84 9.62 0.06 9.45
CA ILE A 84 10.91 0.72 9.13
C ILE A 84 11.36 0.35 7.72
N ILE A 85 11.25 -0.93 7.36
CA ILE A 85 11.65 -1.43 6.03
C ILE A 85 10.76 -0.83 4.96
N THR A 86 9.45 -0.88 5.16
CA THR A 86 8.45 -0.33 4.23
C THR A 86 8.58 1.19 4.09
N ALA A 87 8.89 1.91 5.18
CA ALA A 87 9.16 3.35 5.13
C ALA A 87 10.46 3.67 4.36
N GLY A 88 11.53 2.90 4.56
CA GLY A 88 12.78 3.06 3.81
C GLY A 88 12.58 2.84 2.31
N LEU A 89 11.90 1.76 1.93
CA LEU A 89 11.55 1.47 0.53
C LEU A 89 10.64 2.54 -0.06
N GLY A 90 9.64 2.97 0.69
CA GLY A 90 8.70 4.01 0.28
C GLY A 90 9.37 5.37 0.08
N GLY A 91 10.28 5.76 0.97
CA GLY A 91 11.07 6.98 0.84
C GLY A 91 11.96 6.94 -0.40
N ALA A 92 12.70 5.84 -0.61
CA ALA A 92 13.51 5.65 -1.81
C ALA A 92 12.65 5.68 -3.09
N PHE A 93 11.46 5.08 -3.05
CA PHE A 93 10.50 5.10 -4.15
C PHE A 93 10.05 6.52 -4.50
N ILE A 94 9.66 7.33 -3.51
CA ILE A 94 9.24 8.72 -3.74
C ILE A 94 10.40 9.55 -4.31
N VAL A 95 11.61 9.43 -3.74
CA VAL A 95 12.79 10.15 -4.25
C VAL A 95 13.06 9.78 -5.70
N SER A 96 12.99 8.49 -6.05
CA SER A 96 13.18 8.03 -7.43
C SER A 96 12.13 8.59 -8.40
N LEU A 97 10.90 8.80 -7.91
CA LEU A 97 9.81 9.37 -8.70
C LEU A 97 9.98 10.87 -8.90
N LEU A 98 10.41 11.60 -7.87
CA LEU A 98 10.73 13.03 -7.95
C LEU A 98 11.86 13.30 -8.94
N LEU A 99 12.97 12.54 -8.85
CA LEU A 99 14.10 12.67 -9.77
C LEU A 99 13.75 12.36 -11.24
N ARG A 100 12.71 11.56 -11.47
CA ARG A 100 12.19 11.30 -12.82
C ARG A 100 11.25 12.40 -13.31
N ALA A 101 10.53 13.08 -12.42
CA ALA A 101 9.60 14.13 -12.76
C ALA A 101 10.31 15.45 -13.10
N GLU A 102 11.53 15.66 -12.60
CA GLU A 102 12.37 16.81 -12.93
C GLU A 102 13.11 16.69 -14.29
N ARG A 103 13.03 15.53 -14.95
CA ARG A 103 13.50 15.33 -16.33
C ARG A 103 12.35 15.36 -17.31
#